data_AF-Q08ZY2-F1
#
_entry.id   AF-Q08ZY2-F1
#
_cell.length_a   1.000
_cell.length_b   1.000
_cell.length_c   1.000
_cell.angle_alpha   90.00
_cell.angle_beta   90.00
_cell.angle_gamma   90.00
#
_symmetry.space_group_name_H-M   'P 1'
#
loop_
_entity.id
_entity.type
_entity.pdbx_description
1 polymer ?
#
loop_
_entity_poly.entity_id
_entity_poly.type
_entity_poly.pdbx_seq_one_letter_code
_entity_poly.pdbx_strand_id
1 'polypeptide(L)'
;MTLFTKKTARWMGAGMLLTSAVACDSGEPVVETQTVDSVTQEAIVSSITEGDYVIRSVMTNKCIDVASSSTADGAKVQQWDCNGTNAQKFHISPTSDGFWKIINVNSNKALDIAEASTAQNAVLHQWSYVGGTNQQFQFTSRGNNQFSFHPRHTGMAIDLYWGSADNGTIFVQYPYTGTANQLWTFDKVSGGGGGGGGGPPGTVPVVVTNNCPFNLNVVLSGVGDVALERDAAGNRIFRNLAKGSSYTYYPPGNYPSGRVSAYKTLPSPASPRELEKAEFTLGPDGNNVQNIYYNLTYVDHVGLPMKISSTGTSGCQMVQCNRSHSSLMSSINSACPDGLRYSMGGDTVCLAPRSFCIDGEYAGDSRRGSVCGRLDSEITRCAQKYPGQCNPGADKTPQVYACSGGFFAQSAKWCSAITRGMVDNPDSTNVAQYYNTGKPYNIYAKWVHDQCGAVYSFAYDDYPMAANQAGFYTCNGGRQLDVTFCPAG
;
A
#
# COMPACT_ATOMS: atom_id res chain seq x y z
N MET A 1 -54.39 -52.62 -1.75
CA MET A 1 -53.69 -53.88 -1.54
C MET A 1 -52.36 -53.56 -0.85
N THR A 2 -52.42 -53.31 0.47
CA THR A 2 -52.01 -54.21 1.57
C THR A 2 -50.49 -54.23 1.82
N LEU A 3 -50.08 -53.39 2.79
CA LEU A 3 -49.09 -53.54 3.89
C LEU A 3 -47.60 -53.79 3.55
N PHE A 4 -46.59 -53.41 4.35
CA PHE A 4 -46.55 -53.04 5.78
C PHE A 4 -45.19 -52.36 6.13
N THR A 5 -45.22 -51.27 6.92
CA THR A 5 -44.43 -50.91 8.16
C THR A 5 -42.90 -51.07 8.25
N LYS A 6 -42.10 -50.36 9.09
CA LYS A 6 -42.27 -49.51 10.31
C LYS A 6 -40.94 -48.71 10.50
N LYS A 7 -40.94 -47.40 10.76
CA LYS A 7 -40.80 -46.63 12.06
C LYS A 7 -39.42 -46.74 12.75
N THR A 8 -38.81 -45.70 13.32
CA THR A 8 -39.23 -44.68 14.34
C THR A 8 -38.20 -43.51 14.38
N ALA A 9 -38.40 -42.30 14.92
CA ALA A 9 -39.52 -41.56 15.52
C ALA A 9 -39.17 -40.05 15.56
N ARG A 10 -40.20 -39.21 15.68
CA ARG A 10 -40.22 -37.74 15.74
C ARG A 10 -41.13 -37.38 16.92
N TRP A 11 -40.86 -36.32 17.68
CA TRP A 11 -41.87 -35.67 18.53
C TRP A 11 -41.71 -34.14 18.55
N MET A 12 -42.77 -33.46 18.11
CA MET A 12 -43.17 -32.12 18.55
C MET A 12 -44.01 -32.29 19.83
N GLY A 13 -43.96 -31.33 20.75
CA GLY A 13 -44.86 -31.29 21.90
C GLY A 13 -45.03 -29.87 22.42
N ALA A 14 -46.26 -29.37 22.33
CA ALA A 14 -46.74 -28.19 23.05
C ALA A 14 -47.51 -28.64 24.30
N GLY A 15 -47.45 -27.81 25.35
CA GLY A 15 -48.40 -27.76 26.47
C GLY A 15 -48.04 -28.60 27.71
N MET A 16 -47.92 -27.96 28.88
CA MET A 16 -48.99 -27.95 29.91
C MET A 16 -48.57 -27.12 31.13
N LEU A 17 -49.47 -26.23 31.58
CA LEU A 17 -49.45 -25.59 32.90
C LEU A 17 -50.15 -26.51 33.91
N LEU A 18 -49.55 -26.68 35.09
CA LEU A 18 -50.20 -27.18 36.30
C LEU A 18 -49.72 -26.34 37.48
N THR A 19 -50.67 -25.67 38.13
CA THR A 19 -50.48 -24.81 39.29
C THR A 19 -50.66 -25.60 40.60
N SER A 20 -49.87 -25.28 41.62
CA SER A 20 -50.33 -25.39 43.03
C SER A 20 -49.55 -24.47 43.98
N ALA A 21 -50.26 -23.42 44.38
CA ALA A 21 -50.40 -22.76 45.69
C ALA A 21 -49.22 -22.20 46.54
N VAL A 22 -49.24 -20.87 46.66
CA VAL A 22 -49.27 -19.97 47.84
C VAL A 22 -48.26 -20.13 49.00
N ALA A 23 -47.43 -19.09 49.20
CA ALA A 23 -47.37 -18.27 50.43
C ALA A 23 -46.47 -17.03 50.25
N CYS A 24 -46.92 -15.86 50.71
CA CYS A 24 -46.12 -14.65 50.88
C CYS A 24 -45.21 -14.79 52.10
N ASP A 25 -43.90 -14.51 51.96
CA ASP A 25 -43.16 -13.75 52.97
C ASP A 25 -41.85 -13.16 52.38
N SER A 26 -41.42 -12.08 53.00
CA SER A 26 -40.32 -11.15 52.72
C SER A 26 -39.03 -11.69 52.08
N GLY A 27 -38.53 -10.93 51.09
CA GLY A 27 -37.12 -10.93 50.67
C GLY A 27 -36.96 -11.00 49.16
N GLU A 28 -36.40 -9.95 48.55
CA GLU A 28 -36.09 -9.98 47.12
C GLU A 28 -35.02 -11.04 46.78
N PRO A 29 -35.23 -11.87 45.75
CA PRO A 29 -34.14 -12.48 45.02
C PRO A 29 -33.99 -11.78 43.67
N VAL A 30 -32.84 -11.14 43.49
CA VAL A 30 -32.32 -10.67 42.21
C VAL A 30 -32.28 -11.87 41.26
N VAL A 31 -33.12 -11.86 40.22
CA VAL A 31 -33.03 -12.82 39.11
C VAL A 31 -32.56 -12.05 37.89
N GLU A 32 -31.24 -12.06 37.73
CA GLU A 32 -30.53 -11.63 36.54
C GLU A 32 -30.92 -12.56 35.38
N THR A 33 -31.66 -12.03 34.41
CA THR A 33 -31.90 -12.68 33.12
C THR A 33 -30.57 -12.85 32.40
N GLN A 34 -29.99 -14.06 32.42
CA GLN A 34 -28.95 -14.42 31.47
C GLN A 34 -29.59 -14.78 30.13
N THR A 35 -29.46 -13.86 29.17
CA THR A 35 -29.56 -14.18 27.76
C THR A 35 -28.41 -15.11 27.40
N VAL A 36 -28.72 -16.28 26.84
CA VAL A 36 -27.71 -17.17 26.26
C VAL A 36 -27.26 -16.50 24.97
N ASP A 37 -26.20 -15.71 25.06
CA ASP A 37 -25.48 -15.23 23.88
C ASP A 37 -24.91 -16.44 23.14
N SER A 38 -25.28 -16.53 21.87
CA SER A 38 -24.55 -17.30 20.87
C SER A 38 -23.05 -17.01 21.00
N VAL A 39 -22.27 -18.03 21.35
CA VAL A 39 -20.82 -17.92 21.41
C VAL A 39 -20.28 -17.75 19.99
N THR A 40 -20.26 -16.51 19.50
CA THR A 40 -19.29 -16.08 18.49
C THR A 40 -18.03 -15.68 19.24
N GLN A 41 -17.14 -16.64 19.54
CA GLN A 41 -15.86 -16.32 20.17
C GLN A 41 -14.80 -16.00 19.12
N GLU A 42 -14.81 -14.71 18.74
CA GLU A 42 -13.66 -13.82 18.51
C GLU A 42 -12.53 -14.32 17.59
N ALA A 43 -12.71 -14.15 16.28
CA ALA A 43 -11.63 -13.59 15.47
C ALA A 43 -11.71 -12.07 15.67
N ILE A 44 -10.69 -11.45 16.29
CA ILE A 44 -10.39 -9.98 16.39
C ILE A 44 -9.38 -9.86 17.57
N VAL A 45 -8.21 -9.20 17.60
CA VAL A 45 -7.59 -8.04 16.92
C VAL A 45 -6.01 -8.16 17.05
N SER A 46 -5.09 -7.20 16.80
CA SER A 46 -5.16 -5.71 16.60
C SER A 46 -3.99 -5.03 15.88
N SER A 47 -2.92 -5.72 15.45
CA SER A 47 -2.17 -5.47 14.19
C SER A 47 -0.76 -6.09 14.25
N ILE A 48 -0.63 -7.32 13.76
CA ILE A 48 0.59 -7.75 13.09
C ILE A 48 0.37 -7.45 11.61
N THR A 49 1.24 -6.63 11.02
CA THR A 49 1.25 -6.40 9.56
C THR A 49 2.26 -7.31 8.89
N GLU A 50 2.21 -7.45 7.58
CA GLU A 50 3.31 -8.06 6.85
C GLU A 50 4.65 -7.33 7.12
N GLY A 51 5.74 -8.07 7.18
CA GLY A 51 7.10 -7.56 7.39
C GLY A 51 8.00 -8.49 8.20
N ASP A 52 9.21 -8.01 8.48
CA ASP A 52 10.20 -8.76 9.27
C ASP A 52 10.07 -8.43 10.77
N TYR A 53 10.14 -9.47 11.58
CA TYR A 53 9.98 -9.39 13.03
C TYR A 53 11.06 -10.19 13.74
N VAL A 54 11.38 -9.71 14.94
CA VAL A 54 11.98 -10.54 15.99
C VAL A 54 10.85 -10.95 16.93
N ILE A 55 10.71 -12.25 17.16
CA ILE A 55 9.66 -12.78 18.05
C ILE A 55 10.30 -13.06 19.41
N ARG A 56 9.81 -12.40 20.47
CA ARG A 56 10.36 -12.55 21.83
C ARG A 56 9.38 -13.19 22.77
N SER A 57 9.87 -14.06 23.63
CA SER A 57 9.13 -14.55 24.78
C SER A 57 8.89 -13.41 25.77
N VAL A 58 7.63 -13.20 26.17
CA VAL A 58 7.28 -12.24 27.23
C VAL A 58 7.86 -12.68 28.58
N MET A 59 7.99 -13.99 28.81
CA MET A 59 8.51 -14.54 30.06
C MET A 59 10.01 -14.29 30.25
N THR A 60 10.80 -14.40 29.19
CA THR A 60 12.27 -14.43 29.28
C THR A 60 12.97 -13.27 28.57
N ASN A 61 12.25 -12.49 27.75
CA ASN A 61 12.76 -11.50 26.80
C ASN A 61 13.75 -12.05 25.76
N LYS A 62 13.86 -13.37 25.64
CA LYS A 62 14.71 -14.07 24.66
C LYS A 62 13.96 -14.33 23.37
N CYS A 63 14.71 -14.59 22.30
CA CYS A 63 14.21 -14.65 20.93
C CYS A 63 13.91 -16.09 20.52
N ILE A 64 12.91 -16.26 19.64
CA ILE A 64 12.79 -17.45 18.81
C ILE A 64 14.00 -17.48 17.85
N ASP A 65 14.67 -18.63 17.74
CA ASP A 65 15.96 -18.82 17.07
C ASP A 65 15.98 -20.15 16.31
N VAL A 66 16.50 -20.14 15.08
CA VAL A 66 16.83 -21.39 14.36
C VAL A 66 18.22 -21.85 14.78
N ALA A 67 18.31 -23.02 15.41
CA ALA A 67 19.52 -23.51 16.02
C ALA A 67 20.71 -23.51 15.04
N SER A 68 21.80 -22.89 15.47
CA SER A 68 23.05 -22.78 14.71
C SER A 68 22.89 -22.12 13.32
N SER A 69 21.86 -21.29 13.10
CA SER A 69 21.53 -20.71 11.80
C SER A 69 21.35 -21.75 10.69
N SER A 70 20.92 -22.96 11.04
CA SER A 70 20.77 -24.06 10.09
C SER A 70 19.79 -23.69 8.97
N THR A 71 20.08 -24.15 7.76
CA THR A 71 19.20 -24.04 6.59
C THR A 71 18.60 -25.39 6.20
N ALA A 72 18.73 -26.42 7.04
CA ALA A 72 18.16 -27.74 6.80
C ALA A 72 16.68 -27.83 7.22
N ASP A 73 15.92 -28.67 6.52
CA ASP A 73 14.60 -29.11 6.98
C ASP A 73 14.74 -29.93 8.28
N GLY A 74 13.79 -29.75 9.20
CA GLY A 74 13.83 -30.38 10.51
C GLY A 74 14.76 -29.69 11.51
N ALA A 75 15.38 -28.56 11.16
CA ALA A 75 16.24 -27.87 12.10
C ALA A 75 15.44 -27.34 13.30
N LYS A 76 16.02 -27.53 14.49
CA LYS A 76 15.42 -27.18 15.77
C LYS A 76 15.15 -25.67 15.84
N VAL A 77 13.93 -25.29 16.18
CA VAL A 77 13.59 -23.93 16.61
C VAL A 77 13.63 -23.90 18.13
N GLN A 78 14.38 -22.94 18.67
CA GLN A 78 14.74 -22.88 20.08
C GLN A 78 14.67 -21.44 20.59
N GLN A 79 14.62 -21.26 21.89
CA GLN A 79 14.87 -19.97 22.52
C GLN A 79 16.37 -19.74 22.62
N TRP A 80 16.81 -18.52 22.31
CA TRP A 80 18.18 -18.10 22.51
C TRP A 80 18.25 -16.62 22.89
N ASP A 81 19.33 -16.21 23.56
CA ASP A 81 19.61 -14.80 23.79
C ASP A 81 19.55 -14.03 22.47
N CYS A 82 18.85 -12.90 22.48
CA CYS A 82 18.69 -12.08 21.29
C CYS A 82 20.05 -11.53 20.86
N ASN A 83 20.56 -12.00 19.72
CA ASN A 83 21.91 -11.73 19.21
C ASN A 83 21.90 -11.01 17.85
N GLY A 84 20.72 -10.72 17.30
CA GLY A 84 20.55 -9.91 16.08
C GLY A 84 20.86 -10.64 14.77
N THR A 85 21.20 -11.93 14.82
CA THR A 85 21.44 -12.75 13.64
C THR A 85 20.14 -13.02 12.86
N ASN A 86 20.26 -13.44 11.60
CA ASN A 86 19.10 -13.79 10.79
C ASN A 86 18.44 -15.11 11.21
N ALA A 87 19.08 -15.90 12.07
CA ALA A 87 18.42 -17.03 12.73
C ALA A 87 17.25 -16.62 13.63
N GLN A 88 17.20 -15.33 14.02
CA GLN A 88 16.20 -14.77 14.94
C GLN A 88 15.24 -13.78 14.28
N LYS A 89 15.34 -13.62 12.95
CA LYS A 89 14.49 -12.72 12.16
C LYS A 89 13.55 -13.56 11.32
N PHE A 90 12.28 -13.19 11.32
CA PHE A 90 11.23 -13.91 10.62
C PHE A 90 10.37 -12.95 9.81
N HIS A 91 10.21 -13.26 8.53
CA HIS A 91 9.26 -12.61 7.66
C HIS A 91 7.87 -13.19 7.88
N ILE A 92 6.93 -12.34 8.31
CA ILE A 92 5.54 -12.69 8.57
C ILE A 92 4.69 -12.13 7.44
N SER A 93 3.92 -12.98 6.76
CA SER A 93 3.06 -12.58 5.64
C SER A 93 1.74 -13.36 5.65
N PRO A 94 0.63 -12.76 5.18
CA PRO A 94 -0.68 -13.40 5.26
C PRO A 94 -0.80 -14.59 4.31
N THR A 95 -1.63 -15.57 4.68
CA THR A 95 -2.12 -16.63 3.80
C THR A 95 -3.62 -16.41 3.54
N SER A 96 -4.45 -17.46 3.55
CA SER A 96 -5.91 -17.35 3.45
C SER A 96 -6.56 -17.34 4.84
N ASP A 97 -7.80 -16.85 4.91
CA ASP A 97 -8.71 -17.04 6.07
C ASP A 97 -8.18 -16.50 7.41
N GLY A 98 -7.37 -15.44 7.38
CA GLY A 98 -6.83 -14.81 8.60
C GLY A 98 -5.59 -15.49 9.20
N PHE A 99 -5.02 -16.47 8.49
CA PHE A 99 -3.77 -17.12 8.88
C PHE A 99 -2.55 -16.48 8.21
N TRP A 100 -1.38 -16.81 8.74
CA TRP A 100 -0.09 -16.22 8.36
C TRP A 100 0.98 -17.30 8.27
N LYS A 101 1.95 -17.10 7.38
CA LYS A 101 3.19 -17.89 7.39
C LYS A 101 4.29 -17.07 8.07
N ILE A 102 5.17 -17.78 8.79
CA ILE A 102 6.31 -17.20 9.50
C ILE A 102 7.56 -17.85 8.93
N ILE A 103 8.29 -17.12 8.09
CA ILE A 103 9.44 -17.62 7.34
C ILE A 103 10.72 -17.08 7.96
N ASN A 104 11.67 -17.94 8.32
CA ASN A 104 12.96 -17.47 8.80
C ASN A 104 13.75 -16.79 7.66
N VAL A 105 14.27 -15.60 7.94
CA VAL A 105 14.99 -14.71 7.00
C VAL A 105 16.30 -15.37 6.50
N ASN A 106 16.99 -16.15 7.35
CA ASN A 106 18.22 -16.83 6.95
C ASN A 106 17.98 -18.03 6.01
N SER A 107 17.02 -18.90 6.35
CA SER A 107 16.84 -20.19 5.68
C SER A 107 15.77 -20.22 4.60
N ASN A 108 14.89 -19.20 4.54
CA ASN A 108 13.65 -19.20 3.76
C ASN A 108 12.70 -20.38 4.08
N LYS A 109 12.79 -20.94 5.29
CA LYS A 109 11.93 -22.04 5.76
C LYS A 109 10.88 -21.54 6.74
N ALA A 110 9.71 -22.17 6.72
CA ALA A 110 8.61 -21.83 7.61
C ALA A 110 8.82 -22.43 9.00
N LEU A 111 8.34 -21.73 10.02
CA LEU A 111 7.97 -22.38 11.27
C LEU A 111 6.90 -23.44 10.97
N ASP A 112 7.10 -24.64 11.51
CA ASP A 112 6.35 -25.84 11.16
C ASP A 112 6.18 -26.71 12.43
N ILE A 113 4.97 -27.21 12.67
CA ILE A 113 4.76 -28.26 13.68
C ILE A 113 5.13 -29.60 13.06
N ALA A 114 6.15 -30.23 13.63
CA ALA A 114 6.76 -31.45 13.11
C ALA A 114 5.73 -32.54 12.81
N GLU A 115 5.87 -33.12 11.61
CA GLU A 115 5.00 -34.18 11.09
C GLU A 115 3.51 -33.80 11.02
N ALA A 116 3.19 -32.50 11.02
CA ALA A 116 1.82 -31.98 11.15
C ALA A 116 1.07 -32.59 12.37
N SER A 117 1.80 -32.96 13.41
CA SER A 117 1.25 -33.64 14.58
C SER A 117 0.19 -32.79 15.27
N THR A 118 -0.87 -33.45 15.76
CA THR A 118 -1.92 -32.84 16.57
C THR A 118 -1.75 -33.11 18.06
N ALA A 119 -0.68 -33.82 18.44
CA ALA A 119 -0.39 -34.13 19.83
C ALA A 119 0.10 -32.90 20.61
N GLN A 120 -0.21 -32.86 21.90
CA GLN A 120 0.43 -31.91 22.81
C GLN A 120 1.94 -32.18 22.85
N ASN A 121 2.72 -31.12 23.05
CA ASN A 121 4.19 -31.18 23.06
C ASN A 121 4.82 -31.55 21.70
N ALA A 122 4.05 -31.53 20.59
CA ALA A 122 4.65 -31.64 19.27
C ALA A 122 5.58 -30.44 19.01
N VAL A 123 6.77 -30.72 18.51
CA VAL A 123 7.87 -29.77 18.42
C VAL A 123 7.66 -28.79 17.26
N LEU A 124 7.98 -27.53 17.52
CA LEU A 124 8.17 -26.52 16.48
C LEU A 124 9.58 -26.67 15.89
N HIS A 125 9.66 -26.91 14.59
CA HIS A 125 10.91 -26.91 13.83
C HIS A 125 10.79 -25.98 12.62
N GLN A 126 11.82 -25.91 11.79
CA GLN A 126 11.68 -25.30 10.46
C GLN A 126 11.54 -26.35 9.38
N TRP A 127 10.73 -26.05 8.36
CA TRP A 127 10.59 -26.89 7.17
C TRP A 127 10.33 -26.05 5.93
N SER A 128 10.65 -26.59 4.76
CA SER A 128 10.31 -26.02 3.46
C SER A 128 8.81 -25.69 3.40
N TYR A 129 8.48 -24.44 3.05
CA TYR A 129 7.07 -24.03 3.02
C TYR A 129 6.34 -24.72 1.86
N VAL A 130 5.41 -25.60 2.18
CA VAL A 130 4.57 -26.34 1.23
C VAL A 130 3.09 -25.96 1.34
N GLY A 131 2.77 -24.98 2.19
CA GLY A 131 1.40 -24.51 2.40
C GLY A 131 0.56 -25.39 3.32
N GLY A 132 1.19 -26.33 4.05
CA GLY A 132 0.52 -27.16 5.05
C GLY A 132 -0.14 -26.32 6.14
N THR A 133 -1.24 -26.81 6.71
CA THR A 133 -1.94 -26.11 7.81
C THR A 133 -1.11 -26.09 9.10
N ASN A 134 -0.16 -27.00 9.25
CA ASN A 134 0.86 -26.99 10.32
C ASN A 134 1.96 -25.92 10.15
N GLN A 135 1.96 -25.18 9.03
CA GLN A 135 2.89 -24.09 8.70
C GLN A 135 2.20 -22.72 8.66
N GLN A 136 0.94 -22.66 9.08
CA GLN A 136 0.10 -21.47 9.05
C GLN A 136 -0.39 -21.18 10.46
N PHE A 137 -0.34 -19.91 10.87
CA PHE A 137 -0.58 -19.52 12.25
C PHE A 137 -1.60 -18.39 12.33
N GLN A 138 -2.47 -18.46 13.34
CA GLN A 138 -3.36 -17.36 13.72
C GLN A 138 -2.72 -16.57 14.85
N PHE A 139 -2.68 -15.25 14.74
CA PHE A 139 -2.29 -14.36 15.84
C PHE A 139 -3.53 -13.92 16.61
N THR A 140 -3.47 -13.99 17.94
CA THR A 140 -4.51 -13.47 18.83
C THR A 140 -3.89 -12.44 19.76
N SER A 141 -4.32 -11.18 19.67
CA SER A 141 -3.88 -10.15 20.62
C SER A 141 -4.36 -10.50 22.03
N ARG A 142 -3.47 -10.33 23.00
CA ARG A 142 -3.72 -10.53 24.44
C ARG A 142 -3.61 -9.23 25.23
N GLY A 143 -3.60 -8.07 24.54
CA GLY A 143 -3.39 -6.75 25.13
C GLY A 143 -1.91 -6.43 25.37
N ASN A 144 -1.58 -5.17 25.72
CA ASN A 144 -0.21 -4.74 26.05
C ASN A 144 0.87 -5.09 25.00
N ASN A 145 0.52 -5.08 23.71
CA ASN A 145 1.38 -5.53 22.59
C ASN A 145 1.85 -7.01 22.69
N GLN A 146 1.14 -7.82 23.47
CA GLN A 146 1.40 -9.25 23.61
C GLN A 146 0.42 -10.03 22.73
N PHE A 147 0.92 -11.14 22.20
CA PHE A 147 0.18 -12.05 21.34
C PHE A 147 0.41 -13.48 21.79
N SER A 148 -0.58 -14.33 21.61
CA SER A 148 -0.37 -15.77 21.42
C SER A 148 -0.52 -16.08 19.94
N PHE A 149 0.17 -17.10 19.43
CA PHE A 149 -0.02 -17.55 18.06
C PHE A 149 -0.21 -19.06 18.00
N HIS A 150 -1.05 -19.49 17.05
CA HIS A 150 -1.67 -20.81 17.07
C HIS A 150 -1.58 -21.49 15.70
N PRO A 151 -1.05 -22.72 15.57
CA PRO A 151 -1.07 -23.45 14.32
C PRO A 151 -2.49 -23.67 13.82
N ARG A 152 -2.71 -23.51 12.52
CA ARG A 152 -4.04 -23.56 11.89
C ARG A 152 -4.73 -24.91 12.05
N HIS A 153 -3.97 -26.00 12.11
CA HIS A 153 -4.53 -27.36 12.19
C HIS A 153 -4.97 -27.76 13.59
N THR A 154 -4.49 -27.11 14.65
CA THR A 154 -4.81 -27.49 16.05
C THR A 154 -5.44 -26.37 16.86
N GLY A 155 -5.16 -25.10 16.55
CA GLY A 155 -5.54 -23.97 17.39
C GLY A 155 -4.84 -23.94 18.76
N MET A 156 -3.90 -24.85 19.03
CA MET A 156 -3.07 -24.83 20.24
C MET A 156 -2.11 -23.64 20.21
N ALA A 157 -1.59 -23.20 21.35
CA ALA A 157 -0.62 -22.12 21.39
C ALA A 157 0.80 -22.66 21.18
N ILE A 158 1.66 -21.84 20.55
CA ILE A 158 3.11 -22.05 20.67
C ILE A 158 3.54 -21.72 22.09
N ASP A 159 4.28 -22.67 22.67
CA ASP A 159 4.61 -22.76 24.09
C ASP A 159 6.12 -22.98 24.25
N LEU A 160 6.77 -22.14 25.07
CA LEU A 160 8.15 -22.36 25.50
C LEU A 160 8.19 -23.54 26.47
N TYR A 161 8.84 -24.63 26.07
CA TYR A 161 8.77 -25.91 26.76
C TYR A 161 9.17 -25.79 28.24
N TRP A 162 8.21 -26.12 29.13
CA TRP A 162 8.30 -25.98 30.60
C TRP A 162 8.57 -24.56 31.11
N GLY A 163 8.46 -23.53 30.26
CA GLY A 163 8.84 -22.16 30.61
C GLY A 163 10.33 -22.02 30.97
N SER A 164 11.20 -22.91 30.49
CA SER A 164 12.62 -22.84 30.83
C SER A 164 13.29 -21.61 30.19
N ALA A 165 14.05 -20.87 31.01
CA ALA A 165 14.82 -19.71 30.56
C ALA A 165 16.14 -20.08 29.87
N ASP A 166 16.50 -21.37 29.84
CA ASP A 166 17.77 -21.83 29.30
C ASP A 166 17.85 -21.62 27.78
N ASN A 167 19.03 -21.25 27.30
CA ASN A 167 19.32 -21.20 25.87
C ASN A 167 19.27 -22.62 25.29
N GLY A 168 18.61 -22.77 24.16
CA GLY A 168 18.43 -24.06 23.49
C GLY A 168 17.14 -24.80 23.86
N THR A 169 16.35 -24.26 24.80
CA THR A 169 14.99 -24.73 25.11
C THR A 169 14.13 -24.67 23.85
N ILE A 170 13.39 -25.74 23.56
CA ILE A 170 12.54 -25.84 22.37
C ILE A 170 11.19 -25.16 22.56
N PHE A 171 10.50 -24.93 21.45
CA PHE A 171 9.08 -24.60 21.47
C PHE A 171 8.24 -25.80 21.03
N VAL A 172 7.05 -25.91 21.58
CA VAL A 172 6.08 -26.94 21.25
C VAL A 172 4.71 -26.32 21.02
N GLN A 173 3.76 -27.08 20.47
CA GLN A 173 2.34 -26.73 20.60
C GLN A 173 1.76 -27.30 21.91
N TYR A 174 0.96 -26.51 22.61
CA TYR A 174 0.25 -26.93 23.83
C TYR A 174 -1.10 -26.20 23.95
N PRO A 175 -2.14 -26.77 24.60
CA PRO A 175 -3.39 -26.06 24.84
C PRO A 175 -3.13 -24.68 25.47
N TYR A 176 -3.84 -23.67 24.98
CA TYR A 176 -3.68 -22.31 25.52
C TYR A 176 -4.20 -22.25 26.96
N THR A 177 -3.33 -21.92 27.90
CA THR A 177 -3.62 -21.81 29.34
C THR A 177 -3.52 -20.36 29.83
N GLY A 178 -3.07 -19.43 28.99
CA GLY A 178 -2.87 -18.03 29.35
C GLY A 178 -1.61 -17.75 30.17
N THR A 179 -0.72 -18.74 30.32
CA THR A 179 0.53 -18.59 31.06
C THR A 179 1.59 -17.83 30.24
N ALA A 180 2.54 -17.20 30.93
CA ALA A 180 3.53 -16.31 30.29
C ALA A 180 4.45 -17.01 29.27
N ASN A 181 4.64 -18.33 29.36
CA ASN A 181 5.40 -19.14 28.39
C ASN A 181 4.68 -19.32 27.04
N GLN A 182 3.45 -18.80 26.90
CA GLN A 182 2.64 -18.82 25.67
C GLN A 182 2.40 -17.40 25.10
N LEU A 183 3.09 -16.40 25.66
CA LEU A 183 2.92 -14.99 25.30
C LEU A 183 4.18 -14.44 24.64
N TRP A 184 3.97 -13.69 23.57
CA TRP A 184 5.03 -13.24 22.66
C TRP A 184 4.87 -11.76 22.34
N THR A 185 5.99 -11.05 22.21
CA THR A 185 6.02 -9.77 21.49
C THR A 185 6.55 -10.00 20.08
N PHE A 186 6.02 -9.21 19.14
CA PHE A 186 6.45 -9.20 17.75
C PHE A 186 7.08 -7.84 17.47
N ASP A 187 8.39 -7.77 17.64
CA ASP A 187 9.13 -6.54 17.48
C ASP A 187 9.42 -6.36 15.99
N LYS A 188 8.67 -5.45 15.35
CA LYS A 188 8.88 -5.13 13.95
C LYS A 188 10.30 -4.60 13.77
N VAL A 189 11.05 -5.19 12.85
CA VAL A 189 12.38 -4.72 12.51
C VAL A 189 12.21 -3.42 11.72
N SER A 190 12.16 -2.29 12.42
CA SER A 190 12.09 -0.96 11.83
C SER A 190 13.34 -0.71 10.99
N GLY A 191 13.15 -0.27 9.74
CA GLY A 191 14.18 -0.12 8.70
C GLY A 191 15.56 0.27 9.22
N GLY A 192 16.50 -0.68 9.15
CA GLY A 192 17.91 -0.52 9.49
C GLY A 192 18.65 -1.77 9.03
N GLY A 193 19.35 -1.66 7.89
CA GLY A 193 19.89 -2.79 7.13
C GLY A 193 21.02 -3.56 7.79
N GLY A 194 21.15 -4.82 7.38
CA GLY A 194 22.28 -5.68 7.73
C GLY A 194 22.07 -7.14 7.35
N GLY A 195 22.09 -7.42 6.04
CA GLY A 195 22.39 -8.73 5.44
C GLY A 195 21.24 -9.75 5.38
N GLY A 196 20.92 -10.22 4.17
CA GLY A 196 20.70 -11.65 3.85
C GLY A 196 19.33 -12.31 4.07
N GLY A 197 18.44 -12.21 3.07
CA GLY A 197 17.40 -13.21 2.71
C GLY A 197 15.96 -12.82 3.07
N GLY A 198 14.98 -12.64 2.19
CA GLY A 198 14.89 -12.81 0.75
C GLY A 198 13.43 -12.65 0.34
N GLY A 199 13.03 -11.43 -0.05
CA GLY A 199 12.23 -11.34 -1.28
C GLY A 199 13.07 -11.91 -2.44
N PRO A 200 12.51 -12.17 -3.63
CA PRO A 200 13.33 -12.57 -4.77
C PRO A 200 14.53 -11.63 -4.86
N PRO A 201 15.77 -12.14 -4.92
CA PRO A 201 16.96 -11.29 -4.97
C PRO A 201 16.79 -10.20 -6.05
N GLY A 202 16.96 -8.93 -5.66
CA GLY A 202 16.91 -7.79 -6.59
C GLY A 202 15.58 -7.04 -6.70
N THR A 203 14.65 -7.18 -5.75
CA THR A 203 13.34 -6.49 -5.79
C THR A 203 13.25 -5.34 -4.79
N VAL A 204 12.85 -4.15 -5.25
CA VAL A 204 12.57 -3.00 -4.38
C VAL A 204 11.08 -3.03 -3.97
N PRO A 205 10.73 -3.24 -2.69
CA PRO A 205 9.35 -3.23 -2.24
C PRO A 205 8.68 -1.86 -2.43
N VAL A 206 7.40 -1.89 -2.79
CA VAL A 206 6.54 -0.71 -2.94
C VAL A 206 5.42 -0.81 -1.91
N VAL A 207 5.50 -0.01 -0.86
CA VAL A 207 4.49 0.04 0.22
C VAL A 207 3.44 1.08 -0.12
N VAL A 208 2.18 0.67 -0.21
CA VAL A 208 1.06 1.54 -0.50
C VAL A 208 0.21 1.70 0.74
N THR A 209 0.02 2.93 1.21
CA THR A 209 -0.76 3.27 2.41
C THR A 209 -1.98 4.10 2.05
N ASN A 210 -3.14 3.72 2.56
CA ASN A 210 -4.37 4.50 2.43
C ASN A 210 -4.68 5.28 3.72
N ASN A 211 -4.57 6.60 3.68
CA ASN A 211 -5.02 7.48 4.78
C ASN A 211 -6.28 8.27 4.43
N CYS A 212 -6.92 7.98 3.29
CA CYS A 212 -8.15 8.63 2.88
C CYS A 212 -9.30 8.27 3.83
N PRO A 213 -10.35 9.10 3.93
CA PRO A 213 -11.51 8.84 4.80
C PRO A 213 -12.43 7.72 4.29
N PHE A 214 -12.02 6.99 3.25
CA PHE A 214 -12.74 5.91 2.61
C PHE A 214 -11.77 4.81 2.17
N ASN A 215 -12.30 3.63 1.87
CA ASN A 215 -11.48 2.54 1.33
C ASN A 215 -10.99 2.88 -0.08
N LEU A 216 -9.74 2.53 -0.36
CA LEU A 216 -9.14 2.66 -1.68
C LEU A 216 -8.88 1.29 -2.28
N ASN A 217 -9.30 1.10 -3.52
CA ASN A 217 -8.87 0.00 -4.35
C ASN A 217 -7.57 0.44 -5.05
N VAL A 218 -6.46 -0.23 -4.74
CA VAL A 218 -5.16 0.07 -5.33
C VAL A 218 -4.66 -1.07 -6.19
N VAL A 219 -3.87 -0.74 -7.21
CA VAL A 219 -3.20 -1.72 -8.06
C VAL A 219 -1.83 -1.19 -8.48
N LEU A 220 -0.83 -2.07 -8.45
CA LEU A 220 0.46 -1.84 -9.08
C LEU A 220 0.47 -2.40 -10.50
N SER A 221 0.77 -1.56 -11.49
CA SER A 221 0.91 -1.94 -12.89
C SER A 221 2.21 -1.44 -13.51
N GLY A 222 2.84 -2.27 -14.33
CA GLY A 222 4.05 -1.91 -15.09
C GLY A 222 3.74 -1.10 -16.34
N VAL A 223 4.77 -0.82 -17.14
CA VAL A 223 4.64 -0.18 -18.46
C VAL A 223 3.56 -0.88 -19.29
N GLY A 224 2.71 -0.09 -19.96
CA GLY A 224 1.55 -0.59 -20.71
C GLY A 224 0.36 -1.00 -19.83
N ASP A 225 0.35 -0.57 -18.57
CA ASP A 225 -0.68 -0.88 -17.57
C ASP A 225 -0.87 -2.40 -17.34
N VAL A 226 0.25 -3.14 -17.39
CA VAL A 226 0.27 -4.58 -17.09
C VAL A 226 0.21 -4.76 -15.58
N ALA A 227 -0.90 -5.29 -15.06
CA ALA A 227 -1.05 -5.61 -13.64
C ALA A 227 0.03 -6.59 -13.15
N LEU A 228 0.66 -6.25 -12.02
CA LEU A 228 1.68 -7.09 -11.38
C LEU A 228 1.06 -8.36 -10.76
N GLU A 229 -0.09 -8.22 -10.14
CA GLU A 229 -0.82 -9.31 -9.50
C GLU A 229 -2.08 -9.65 -10.30
N ARG A 230 -2.32 -10.95 -10.49
CA ARG A 230 -3.47 -11.48 -11.22
C ARG A 230 -4.11 -12.63 -10.47
N ASP A 231 -5.43 -12.77 -10.59
CA ASP A 231 -6.14 -13.93 -10.06
C ASP A 231 -5.90 -15.18 -10.93
N ALA A 232 -6.47 -16.31 -10.52
CA ALA A 232 -6.33 -17.58 -11.24
C ALA A 232 -6.92 -17.53 -12.68
N ALA A 233 -7.79 -16.58 -12.97
CA ALA A 233 -8.37 -16.35 -14.28
C ALA A 233 -7.60 -15.29 -15.11
N GLY A 234 -6.50 -14.75 -14.56
CA GLY A 234 -5.67 -13.74 -15.22
C GLY A 234 -6.18 -12.30 -15.09
N ASN A 235 -7.28 -12.09 -14.35
CA ASN A 235 -7.84 -10.76 -14.13
C ASN A 235 -6.94 -9.95 -13.19
N ARG A 236 -6.97 -8.63 -13.35
CA ARG A 236 -6.28 -7.70 -12.46
C ARG A 236 -6.84 -7.80 -11.05
N ILE A 237 -5.94 -7.94 -10.07
CA ILE A 237 -6.30 -7.85 -8.66
C ILE A 237 -6.24 -6.38 -8.22
N PHE A 238 -7.32 -5.91 -7.59
CA PHE A 238 -7.34 -4.65 -6.86
C PHE A 238 -7.32 -4.96 -5.38
N ARG A 239 -6.37 -4.36 -4.65
CA ARG A 239 -6.28 -4.48 -3.20
C ARG A 239 -7.16 -3.41 -2.56
N ASN A 240 -8.19 -3.82 -1.85
CA ASN A 240 -9.03 -2.90 -1.07
C ASN A 240 -8.34 -2.59 0.26
N LEU A 241 -7.88 -1.36 0.42
CA LEU A 241 -7.22 -0.85 1.62
C LEU A 241 -8.21 -0.02 2.42
N ALA A 242 -8.49 -0.44 3.65
CA ALA A 242 -9.19 0.37 4.63
C ALA A 242 -8.34 1.60 5.04
N LYS A 243 -8.98 2.61 5.63
CA LYS A 243 -8.27 3.77 6.19
C LYS A 243 -7.22 3.30 7.23
N GLY A 244 -6.01 3.82 7.12
CA GLY A 244 -4.87 3.52 7.98
C GLY A 244 -4.16 2.19 7.65
N SER A 245 -4.64 1.45 6.65
CA SER A 245 -4.02 0.20 6.23
C SER A 245 -3.00 0.40 5.13
N SER A 246 -2.05 -0.54 5.05
CA SER A 246 -1.02 -0.58 4.03
C SER A 246 -0.92 -1.96 3.38
N TYR A 247 -0.41 -2.00 2.16
CA TYR A 247 -0.09 -3.24 1.44
C TYR A 247 1.27 -3.09 0.74
N THR A 248 2.09 -4.12 0.80
CA THR A 248 3.42 -4.13 0.17
C THR A 248 3.37 -4.94 -1.10
N TYR A 249 3.69 -4.32 -2.22
CA TYR A 249 3.98 -5.02 -3.45
C TYR A 249 5.47 -5.39 -3.52
N TYR A 250 5.75 -6.57 -4.06
CA TYR A 250 7.10 -7.05 -4.35
C TYR A 250 7.26 -7.23 -5.87
N PRO A 251 7.60 -6.17 -6.62
CA PRO A 251 7.78 -6.25 -8.07
C PRO A 251 8.96 -7.15 -8.41
N PRO A 252 8.96 -7.92 -9.52
CA PRO A 252 10.08 -8.76 -9.90
C PRO A 252 11.31 -7.91 -10.26
N GLY A 253 12.51 -8.49 -10.21
CA GLY A 253 13.75 -7.71 -10.38
C GLY A 253 13.93 -7.09 -11.77
N ASN A 254 13.18 -7.57 -12.77
CA ASN A 254 13.16 -6.99 -14.12
C ASN A 254 12.06 -5.93 -14.31
N TYR A 255 11.40 -5.48 -13.24
CA TYR A 255 10.31 -4.51 -13.28
C TYR A 255 10.86 -3.08 -13.28
N PRO A 256 11.01 -2.43 -14.45
CA PRO A 256 11.81 -1.22 -14.54
C PRO A 256 10.99 0.01 -14.17
N SER A 257 9.75 0.12 -14.64
CA SER A 257 8.86 1.25 -14.40
C SER A 257 7.47 0.76 -14.03
N GLY A 258 6.89 1.42 -13.04
CA GLY A 258 5.64 1.04 -12.43
C GLY A 258 4.80 2.23 -12.02
N ARG A 259 3.54 1.91 -11.78
CA ARG A 259 2.53 2.86 -11.38
C ARG A 259 1.63 2.24 -10.32
N VAL A 260 1.47 2.92 -9.19
CA VAL A 260 0.41 2.60 -8.23
C VAL A 260 -0.80 3.47 -8.56
N SER A 261 -1.91 2.83 -8.93
CA SER A 261 -3.17 3.51 -9.22
C SER A 261 -4.16 3.32 -8.10
N ALA A 262 -4.87 4.38 -7.72
CA ALA A 262 -5.92 4.34 -6.72
C ALA A 262 -7.29 4.62 -7.33
N TYR A 263 -8.30 3.92 -6.81
CA TYR A 263 -9.70 4.06 -7.18
C TYR A 263 -10.55 4.01 -5.91
N LYS A 264 -11.51 4.92 -5.77
CA LYS A 264 -12.53 4.85 -4.72
C LYS A 264 -13.59 3.81 -5.08
N THR A 265 -14.04 3.80 -6.34
CA THR A 265 -14.92 2.76 -6.89
C THR A 265 -14.18 1.97 -7.97
N LEU A 266 -14.33 0.64 -7.98
CA LEU A 266 -13.67 -0.20 -8.96
C LEU A 266 -14.04 0.21 -10.40
N PRO A 267 -13.08 0.10 -11.34
CA PRO A 267 -13.30 0.19 -12.78
C PRO A 267 -14.55 -0.58 -13.26
N SER A 268 -15.51 0.13 -13.87
CA SER A 268 -16.46 -0.48 -14.80
C SER A 268 -15.87 -0.38 -16.21
N PRO A 269 -16.01 -1.40 -17.08
CA PRO A 269 -15.29 -1.50 -18.36
C PRO A 269 -15.48 -0.30 -19.32
N ALA A 270 -16.44 0.60 -19.08
CA ALA A 270 -16.66 1.79 -19.90
C ALA A 270 -15.94 3.06 -19.43
N SER A 271 -15.40 3.16 -18.19
CA SER A 271 -14.80 4.42 -17.72
C SER A 271 -13.89 4.30 -16.48
N PRO A 272 -12.65 3.75 -16.58
CA PRO A 272 -11.84 3.53 -15.39
C PRO A 272 -10.57 4.36 -15.39
N ARG A 273 -10.68 5.68 -15.60
CA ARG A 273 -9.57 6.55 -15.21
C ARG A 273 -9.40 6.44 -13.71
N GLU A 274 -8.16 6.23 -13.28
CA GLU A 274 -7.75 6.29 -11.90
C GLU A 274 -8.28 7.56 -11.22
N LEU A 275 -8.55 7.45 -9.92
CA LEU A 275 -8.78 8.63 -9.10
C LEU A 275 -7.46 9.37 -8.87
N GLU A 276 -6.36 8.63 -8.71
CA GLU A 276 -5.01 9.20 -8.66
C GLU A 276 -3.94 8.12 -8.93
N LYS A 277 -2.71 8.54 -9.25
CA LYS A 277 -1.56 7.63 -9.42
C LYS A 277 -0.22 8.16 -8.90
N ALA A 278 0.63 7.22 -8.50
CA ALA A 278 2.07 7.40 -8.32
C ALA A 278 2.83 6.75 -9.46
N GLU A 279 3.85 7.40 -9.99
CA GLU A 279 4.73 6.86 -11.04
C GLU A 279 6.16 6.77 -10.53
N PHE A 280 6.84 5.68 -10.90
CA PHE A 280 8.22 5.43 -10.47
C PHE A 280 8.93 4.45 -11.39
N THR A 281 10.25 4.45 -11.29
CA THR A 281 11.14 3.50 -11.93
C THR A 281 12.02 2.86 -10.86
N LEU A 282 12.01 1.53 -10.82
CA LEU A 282 12.87 0.69 -9.99
C LEU A 282 13.86 0.03 -10.93
N GLY A 283 15.13 0.41 -10.88
CA GLY A 283 16.09 -0.29 -11.71
C GLY A 283 17.54 0.06 -11.42
N PRO A 284 18.46 -0.77 -11.90
CA PRO A 284 19.88 -0.46 -11.87
C PRO A 284 20.17 0.77 -12.74
N ASP A 285 21.11 1.61 -12.31
CA ASP A 285 21.77 2.57 -13.19
C ASP A 285 22.80 1.89 -14.12
N GLY A 286 23.50 2.69 -14.92
CA GLY A 286 24.56 2.21 -15.82
C GLY A 286 25.74 1.53 -15.12
N ASN A 287 25.85 1.62 -13.79
CA ASN A 287 26.86 0.94 -12.97
C ASN A 287 26.27 -0.25 -12.19
N ASN A 288 25.06 -0.68 -12.55
CA ASN A 288 24.33 -1.79 -11.93
C ASN A 288 23.93 -1.53 -10.46
N VAL A 289 23.83 -0.26 -10.04
CA VAL A 289 23.35 0.12 -8.70
C VAL A 289 21.84 0.30 -8.74
N GLN A 290 21.12 -0.48 -7.93
CA GLN A 290 19.67 -0.36 -7.80
C GLN A 290 19.27 1.04 -7.30
N ASN A 291 18.47 1.76 -8.08
CA ASN A 291 17.97 3.08 -7.75
C ASN A 291 16.44 3.11 -7.79
N ILE A 292 15.87 4.16 -7.19
CA ILE A 292 14.44 4.48 -7.28
C ILE A 292 14.34 5.90 -7.84
N TYR A 293 13.69 6.03 -8.99
CA TYR A 293 13.31 7.31 -9.57
C TYR A 293 11.82 7.47 -9.39
N TYR A 294 11.36 8.60 -8.86
CA TYR A 294 9.95 8.80 -8.60
C TYR A 294 9.59 10.27 -8.74
N ASN A 295 8.34 10.50 -9.12
CA ASN A 295 7.74 11.82 -9.06
C ASN A 295 6.36 11.76 -8.42
N LEU A 296 5.98 12.86 -7.76
CA LEU A 296 4.59 13.11 -7.42
C LEU A 296 3.96 13.88 -8.58
N THR A 297 3.19 13.17 -9.40
CA THR A 297 2.64 13.66 -10.66
C THR A 297 1.16 13.97 -10.55
N TYR A 298 0.78 15.11 -11.10
CA TYR A 298 -0.59 15.60 -11.35
C TYR A 298 -0.70 16.12 -12.79
N VAL A 299 0.10 15.54 -13.69
CA VAL A 299 0.20 15.96 -15.09
C VAL A 299 -1.11 15.73 -15.85
N ASP A 300 -1.87 14.69 -15.48
CA ASP A 300 -3.13 14.33 -16.14
C ASP A 300 -4.36 14.86 -15.38
N HIS A 301 -4.34 14.84 -14.04
CA HIS A 301 -5.37 15.40 -13.17
C HIS A 301 -4.86 15.49 -11.72
N VAL A 302 -5.62 16.16 -10.86
CA VAL A 302 -5.52 16.06 -9.40
C VAL A 302 -6.81 15.47 -8.84
N GLY A 303 -6.73 14.31 -8.20
CA GLY A 303 -7.86 13.71 -7.49
C GLY A 303 -7.62 13.48 -6.00
N LEU A 304 -6.39 13.14 -5.60
CA LEU A 304 -6.03 12.91 -4.20
C LEU A 304 -4.73 13.61 -3.82
N PRO A 305 -4.59 14.14 -2.58
CA PRO A 305 -3.28 14.52 -2.10
C PRO A 305 -2.45 13.25 -1.90
N MET A 306 -1.19 13.30 -2.28
CA MET A 306 -0.27 12.17 -2.14
C MET A 306 0.99 12.55 -1.41
N LYS A 307 1.68 11.54 -0.89
CA LYS A 307 3.06 11.61 -0.43
C LYS A 307 3.83 10.42 -0.97
N ILE A 308 5.03 10.67 -1.47
CA ILE A 308 5.98 9.64 -1.87
C ILE A 308 7.27 9.83 -1.06
N SER A 309 7.75 8.76 -0.46
CA SER A 309 9.06 8.71 0.20
C SER A 309 9.81 7.45 -0.21
N SER A 310 11.12 7.45 0.00
CA SER A 310 11.96 6.31 -0.36
C SER A 310 13.09 6.13 0.65
N THR A 311 13.61 4.92 0.76
CA THR A 311 14.82 4.61 1.53
C THR A 311 15.91 4.08 0.62
N GLY A 312 17.17 4.44 0.90
CA GLY A 312 18.32 4.07 0.08
C GLY A 312 19.62 4.55 0.71
N THR A 313 20.68 4.65 -0.06
CA THR A 313 22.00 5.11 0.40
C THR A 313 22.14 6.62 0.38
N SER A 314 21.58 7.31 -0.62
CA SER A 314 21.65 8.78 -0.74
C SER A 314 20.59 9.34 -1.68
N GLY A 315 20.31 10.65 -1.62
CA GLY A 315 19.39 11.34 -2.55
C GLY A 315 17.89 11.11 -2.30
N CYS A 316 17.54 10.24 -1.35
CA CYS A 316 16.17 9.89 -1.03
C CYS A 316 15.45 11.07 -0.34
N GLN A 317 14.55 11.73 -1.06
CA GLN A 317 13.73 12.83 -0.58
C GLN A 317 12.30 12.38 -0.30
N MET A 318 11.54 13.22 0.39
CA MET A 318 10.10 13.07 0.51
C MET A 318 9.45 14.19 -0.30
N VAL A 319 8.44 13.82 -1.09
CA VAL A 319 7.61 14.75 -1.85
C VAL A 319 6.15 14.53 -1.49
N GLN A 320 5.40 15.60 -1.26
CA GLN A 320 3.98 15.51 -0.94
C GLN A 320 3.19 16.72 -1.47
N CYS A 321 1.89 16.52 -1.71
CA CYS A 321 0.95 17.62 -1.75
C CYS A 321 0.63 18.08 -0.32
N ASN A 322 0.96 19.33 0.00
CA ASN A 322 0.78 19.93 1.33
C ASN A 322 -0.69 20.32 1.63
N ARG A 323 -1.63 19.42 1.35
CA ARG A 323 -3.07 19.60 1.60
C ARG A 323 -3.64 18.34 2.20
N SER A 324 -4.48 18.51 3.22
CA SER A 324 -5.37 17.44 3.64
C SER A 324 -6.37 17.13 2.51
N HIS A 325 -6.90 15.90 2.52
CA HIS A 325 -7.92 15.48 1.55
C HIS A 325 -9.14 16.43 1.51
N SER A 326 -9.69 16.81 2.67
CA SER A 326 -10.84 17.73 2.72
C SER A 326 -10.52 19.11 2.14
N SER A 327 -9.32 19.61 2.42
CA SER A 327 -8.85 20.92 1.95
C SER A 327 -8.60 20.94 0.44
N LEU A 328 -8.06 19.86 -0.12
CA LEU A 328 -7.89 19.71 -1.57
C LEU A 328 -9.24 19.57 -2.28
N MET A 329 -10.14 18.74 -1.77
CA MET A 329 -11.47 18.56 -2.35
C MET A 329 -12.30 19.86 -2.33
N SER A 330 -12.17 20.66 -1.26
CA SER A 330 -12.77 22.00 -1.23
C SER A 330 -12.24 22.86 -2.38
N SER A 331 -10.92 22.89 -2.59
CA SER A 331 -10.29 23.67 -3.68
C SER A 331 -10.70 23.17 -5.06
N ILE A 332 -10.76 21.84 -5.28
CA ILE A 332 -11.23 21.26 -6.55
C ILE A 332 -12.66 21.73 -6.83
N ASN A 333 -13.54 21.65 -5.82
CA ASN A 333 -14.95 21.99 -6.00
C ASN A 333 -15.18 23.48 -6.23
N SER A 334 -14.42 24.36 -5.59
CA SER A 334 -14.63 25.81 -5.66
C SER A 334 -13.81 26.50 -6.74
N ALA A 335 -12.64 25.95 -7.09
CA ALA A 335 -11.61 26.69 -7.82
C ALA A 335 -10.82 25.86 -8.84
N CYS A 336 -11.29 24.66 -9.24
CA CYS A 336 -10.67 23.94 -10.35
C CYS A 336 -10.66 24.81 -11.61
N PRO A 337 -9.48 25.10 -12.21
CA PRO A 337 -9.38 26.01 -13.33
C PRO A 337 -10.22 25.58 -14.53
N ASP A 338 -10.79 26.57 -15.24
CA ASP A 338 -11.71 26.38 -16.36
C ASP A 338 -12.97 25.55 -16.01
N GLY A 339 -13.20 25.29 -14.72
CA GLY A 339 -14.25 24.43 -14.23
C GLY A 339 -14.10 22.98 -14.69
N LEU A 340 -12.90 22.51 -15.04
CA LEU A 340 -12.62 21.17 -15.58
C LEU A 340 -12.74 20.06 -14.53
N ARG A 341 -13.89 20.02 -13.86
CA ARG A 341 -14.24 19.01 -12.86
C ARG A 341 -14.92 17.84 -13.55
N TYR A 342 -14.35 16.66 -13.40
CA TYR A 342 -14.88 15.42 -13.97
C TYR A 342 -14.93 14.32 -12.90
N SER A 343 -15.80 13.34 -13.11
CA SER A 343 -15.89 12.16 -12.24
C SER A 343 -14.93 11.09 -12.74
N MET A 344 -13.92 10.74 -11.93
CA MET A 344 -12.95 9.69 -12.22
C MET A 344 -12.72 8.82 -10.99
N GLY A 345 -12.54 7.51 -11.19
CA GLY A 345 -12.27 6.56 -10.10
C GLY A 345 -13.23 6.61 -8.91
N GLY A 346 -14.44 7.14 -9.06
CA GLY A 346 -15.46 7.24 -7.99
C GLY A 346 -15.49 8.56 -7.21
N ASP A 347 -14.73 9.57 -7.62
CA ASP A 347 -14.77 10.92 -7.03
C ASP A 347 -14.57 12.03 -8.07
N THR A 348 -14.69 13.29 -7.63
CA THR A 348 -14.43 14.46 -8.48
C THR A 348 -12.93 14.75 -8.54
N VAL A 349 -12.40 14.90 -9.75
CA VAL A 349 -11.03 15.34 -10.01
C VAL A 349 -11.02 16.69 -10.70
N CYS A 350 -9.91 17.43 -10.56
CA CYS A 350 -9.62 18.56 -11.44
C CYS A 350 -8.74 18.07 -12.60
N LEU A 351 -9.31 18.05 -13.81
CA LEU A 351 -8.66 17.53 -15.01
C LEU A 351 -7.62 18.52 -15.55
N ALA A 352 -6.42 18.03 -15.88
CA ALA A 352 -5.40 18.86 -16.48
C ALA A 352 -5.78 19.24 -17.92
N PRO A 353 -5.38 20.44 -18.39
CA PRO A 353 -5.62 20.87 -19.77
C PRO A 353 -4.90 19.98 -20.78
N ARG A 354 -3.83 19.28 -20.37
CA ARG A 354 -3.21 18.18 -21.15
C ARG A 354 -4.27 17.16 -21.54
N SER A 355 -4.81 16.42 -20.58
CA SER A 355 -5.79 15.36 -20.81
C SER A 355 -7.05 15.90 -21.49
N PHE A 356 -7.53 17.06 -21.05
CA PHE A 356 -8.68 17.72 -21.66
C PHE A 356 -8.48 17.98 -23.17
N CYS A 357 -7.31 18.49 -23.58
CA CYS A 357 -7.05 18.87 -24.96
C CYS A 357 -6.58 17.72 -25.85
N ILE A 358 -5.94 16.68 -25.32
CA ILE A 358 -5.43 15.57 -26.14
C ILE A 358 -6.39 14.38 -26.21
N ASP A 359 -7.21 14.15 -25.19
CA ASP A 359 -8.11 13.01 -25.16
C ASP A 359 -9.39 13.32 -25.95
N GLY A 360 -9.76 12.42 -26.85
CA GLY A 360 -10.98 12.54 -27.67
C GLY A 360 -12.28 12.53 -26.86
N GLU A 361 -12.24 12.04 -25.62
CA GLU A 361 -13.35 12.00 -24.68
C GLU A 361 -13.98 13.39 -24.45
N TYR A 362 -13.16 14.45 -24.50
CA TYR A 362 -13.59 15.83 -24.22
C TYR A 362 -13.69 16.69 -25.48
N ALA A 363 -13.70 16.08 -26.66
CA ALA A 363 -13.73 16.82 -27.93
C ALA A 363 -15.00 17.68 -28.09
N GLY A 364 -16.13 17.25 -27.50
CA GLY A 364 -17.41 17.95 -27.56
C GLY A 364 -17.62 19.03 -26.49
N ASP A 365 -16.67 19.24 -25.58
CA ASP A 365 -16.82 20.24 -24.52
C ASP A 365 -16.69 21.67 -25.08
N SER A 366 -17.66 22.54 -24.80
CA SER A 366 -17.71 23.90 -25.36
C SER A 366 -16.53 24.78 -24.94
N ARG A 367 -15.85 24.46 -23.83
CA ARG A 367 -14.69 25.22 -23.33
C ARG A 367 -13.43 24.95 -24.13
N ARG A 368 -13.41 23.88 -24.94
CA ARG A 368 -12.23 23.39 -25.67
C ARG A 368 -11.52 24.47 -26.47
N GLY A 369 -12.25 25.31 -27.20
CA GLY A 369 -11.64 26.40 -27.99
C GLY A 369 -10.82 27.37 -27.13
N SER A 370 -11.36 27.77 -25.98
CA SER A 370 -10.69 28.72 -25.07
C SER A 370 -9.50 28.10 -24.32
N VAL A 371 -9.64 26.88 -23.82
CA VAL A 371 -8.59 26.20 -23.05
C VAL A 371 -7.45 25.75 -23.96
N CYS A 372 -7.80 25.12 -25.09
CA CYS A 372 -6.86 24.49 -26.01
C CYS A 372 -6.31 25.44 -27.08
N GLY A 373 -6.59 26.75 -26.99
CA GLY A 373 -5.93 27.80 -27.80
C GLY A 373 -5.19 28.84 -26.94
N ARG A 374 -5.22 28.71 -25.60
CA ARG A 374 -4.73 29.73 -24.65
C ARG A 374 -3.28 30.16 -24.86
N LEU A 375 -2.42 29.24 -25.31
CA LEU A 375 -0.98 29.47 -25.41
C LEU A 375 -0.53 29.78 -26.84
N ASP A 376 -1.45 29.81 -27.81
CA ASP A 376 -1.11 29.96 -29.24
C ASP A 376 -0.40 31.30 -29.53
N SER A 377 -0.73 32.36 -28.78
CA SER A 377 -0.02 33.64 -28.89
C SER A 377 1.42 33.55 -28.38
N GLU A 378 1.67 32.81 -27.30
CA GLU A 378 3.02 32.64 -26.75
C GLU A 378 3.86 31.68 -27.60
N ILE A 379 3.25 30.66 -28.20
CA ILE A 379 3.90 29.81 -29.22
C ILE A 379 4.35 30.66 -30.40
N THR A 380 3.46 31.50 -30.93
CA THR A 380 3.77 32.43 -32.02
C THR A 380 4.90 33.39 -31.61
N ARG A 381 4.81 33.98 -30.41
CA ARG A 381 5.79 34.92 -29.88
C ARG A 381 7.16 34.28 -29.67
N CYS A 382 7.19 33.04 -29.21
CA CYS A 382 8.42 32.27 -29.03
C CYS A 382 9.17 32.12 -30.36
N ALA A 383 8.47 31.74 -31.43
CA ALA A 383 9.05 31.62 -32.76
C ALA A 383 9.55 32.95 -33.32
N GLN A 384 8.81 34.04 -33.10
CA GLN A 384 9.22 35.39 -33.52
C GLN A 384 10.44 35.91 -32.75
N LYS A 385 10.50 35.67 -31.43
CA LYS A 385 11.55 36.20 -30.57
C LYS A 385 12.86 35.39 -30.68
N TYR A 386 12.77 34.09 -30.93
CA TYR A 386 13.92 33.19 -30.97
C TYR A 386 13.96 32.39 -32.28
N PRO A 387 14.12 33.05 -33.44
CA PRO A 387 14.16 32.38 -34.72
C PRO A 387 15.30 31.36 -34.76
N GLY A 388 15.01 30.14 -35.24
CA GLY A 388 15.98 29.05 -35.30
C GLY A 388 16.15 28.27 -34.00
N GLN A 389 15.69 28.78 -32.85
CA GLN A 389 15.71 28.06 -31.58
C GLN A 389 14.32 27.59 -31.16
N CYS A 390 13.32 28.45 -31.29
CA CYS A 390 11.92 28.10 -31.06
C CYS A 390 11.22 27.91 -32.40
N ASN A 391 11.06 26.65 -32.82
CA ASN A 391 10.47 26.31 -34.13
C ASN A 391 9.28 25.36 -33.97
N PRO A 392 8.13 25.81 -33.42
CA PRO A 392 6.99 24.94 -33.13
C PRO A 392 6.35 24.30 -34.38
N GLY A 393 6.55 24.88 -35.56
CA GLY A 393 5.92 24.40 -36.79
C GLY A 393 4.39 24.40 -36.67
N ALA A 394 3.79 23.21 -36.81
CA ALA A 394 2.35 23.04 -36.69
C ALA A 394 1.86 22.84 -35.24
N ASP A 395 2.77 22.68 -34.27
CA ASP A 395 2.40 22.45 -32.87
C ASP A 395 1.64 23.65 -32.29
N LYS A 396 0.60 23.35 -31.51
CA LYS A 396 -0.30 24.32 -30.87
C LYS A 396 -0.36 24.09 -29.36
N THR A 397 -1.22 24.86 -28.69
CA THR A 397 -1.45 24.76 -27.25
C THR A 397 -1.60 23.32 -26.71
N PRO A 398 -2.32 22.37 -27.36
CA PRO A 398 -2.39 20.99 -26.86
C PRO A 398 -1.03 20.29 -26.78
N GLN A 399 -0.15 20.52 -27.77
CA GLN A 399 1.22 19.97 -27.78
C GLN A 399 2.08 20.62 -26.70
N VAL A 400 1.87 21.90 -26.38
CA VAL A 400 2.52 22.53 -25.22
C VAL A 400 2.02 21.93 -23.91
N TYR A 401 0.71 21.80 -23.69
CA TYR A 401 0.21 21.20 -22.44
C TYR A 401 0.71 19.76 -22.23
N ALA A 402 0.88 19.00 -23.32
CA ALA A 402 1.36 17.63 -23.25
C ALA A 402 2.89 17.49 -23.36
N CYS A 403 3.62 18.57 -23.63
CA CYS A 403 5.01 18.55 -24.13
C CYS A 403 5.23 17.44 -25.16
N SER A 404 4.41 17.44 -26.19
CA SER A 404 4.37 16.42 -27.24
C SER A 404 4.49 17.06 -28.63
N GLY A 405 4.14 16.33 -29.69
CA GLY A 405 4.23 16.85 -31.06
C GLY A 405 5.63 16.80 -31.65
N GLY A 406 5.83 17.51 -32.76
CA GLY A 406 7.10 17.46 -33.49
C GLY A 406 8.23 18.20 -32.77
N PHE A 407 7.89 19.34 -32.15
CA PHE A 407 8.86 20.24 -31.54
C PHE A 407 8.89 20.11 -30.02
N PHE A 408 7.74 20.22 -29.34
CA PHE A 408 7.74 20.29 -27.87
C PHE A 408 8.10 18.98 -27.18
N ALA A 409 7.93 17.83 -27.85
CA ALA A 409 8.42 16.52 -27.38
C ALA A 409 9.95 16.45 -27.23
N GLN A 410 10.68 17.34 -27.91
CA GLN A 410 12.14 17.37 -27.90
C GLN A 410 12.68 18.67 -27.28
N SER A 411 11.80 19.48 -26.69
CA SER A 411 12.16 20.80 -26.18
C SER A 411 11.55 21.11 -24.82
N ALA A 412 12.15 20.53 -23.79
CA ALA A 412 11.83 20.84 -22.39
C ALA A 412 11.88 22.35 -22.10
N LYS A 413 12.86 23.05 -22.69
CA LYS A 413 12.99 24.51 -22.58
C LYS A 413 11.75 25.26 -23.01
N TRP A 414 11.34 25.08 -24.27
CA TRP A 414 10.24 25.88 -24.79
C TRP A 414 8.89 25.39 -24.27
N CYS A 415 8.74 24.09 -24.01
CA CYS A 415 7.53 23.59 -23.38
C CYS A 415 7.32 24.24 -22.00
N SER A 416 8.35 24.23 -21.16
CA SER A 416 8.26 24.76 -19.80
C SER A 416 8.17 26.27 -19.78
N ALA A 417 8.93 26.96 -20.63
CA ALA A 417 8.89 28.42 -20.74
C ALA A 417 7.49 28.90 -21.16
N ILE A 418 6.88 28.31 -22.18
CA ILE A 418 5.52 28.70 -22.61
C ILE A 418 4.49 28.33 -21.54
N THR A 419 4.59 27.13 -20.96
CA THR A 419 3.68 26.68 -19.90
C THR A 419 3.68 27.60 -18.69
N ARG A 420 4.83 28.19 -18.34
CA ARG A 420 5.00 29.13 -17.22
C ARG A 420 4.82 30.61 -17.58
N GLY A 421 4.59 30.94 -18.85
CA GLY A 421 4.57 32.33 -19.33
C GLY A 421 5.95 33.02 -19.31
N MET A 422 7.02 32.24 -19.37
CA MET A 422 8.43 32.63 -19.19
C MET A 422 9.21 32.72 -20.50
N VAL A 423 8.56 32.86 -21.66
CA VAL A 423 9.26 33.01 -22.96
C VAL A 423 10.26 34.19 -22.95
N ASP A 424 10.05 35.22 -22.12
CA ASP A 424 11.02 36.33 -22.01
C ASP A 424 12.32 35.96 -21.31
N ASN A 425 12.31 34.94 -20.45
CA ASN A 425 13.46 34.44 -19.71
C ASN A 425 13.35 32.91 -19.54
N PRO A 426 13.49 32.14 -20.63
CA PRO A 426 13.10 30.72 -20.68
C PRO A 426 13.98 29.80 -19.84
N ASP A 427 15.18 30.25 -19.46
CA ASP A 427 16.13 29.49 -18.63
C ASP A 427 16.10 29.93 -17.15
N SER A 428 15.19 30.82 -16.76
CA SER A 428 15.09 31.30 -15.38
C SER A 428 14.72 30.19 -14.42
N THR A 429 15.52 30.03 -13.37
CA THR A 429 15.23 29.16 -12.23
C THR A 429 14.57 29.90 -11.07
N ASN A 430 14.16 31.16 -11.25
CA ASN A 430 13.49 31.93 -10.20
C ASN A 430 11.98 31.65 -10.19
N VAL A 431 11.53 30.77 -9.29
CA VAL A 431 10.11 30.37 -9.15
C VAL A 431 9.18 31.55 -8.92
N ALA A 432 9.65 32.64 -8.28
CA ALA A 432 8.82 33.82 -8.04
C ALA A 432 8.39 34.55 -9.34
N GLN A 433 9.06 34.27 -10.46
CA GLN A 433 8.69 34.79 -11.78
C GLN A 433 7.66 33.92 -12.50
N TYR A 434 7.57 32.63 -12.15
CA TYR A 434 6.69 31.70 -12.85
C TYR A 434 5.25 32.15 -12.71
N TYR A 435 4.53 32.17 -13.83
CA TYR A 435 3.14 32.61 -13.91
C TYR A 435 2.89 34.08 -13.53
N ASN A 436 3.95 34.88 -13.37
CA ASN A 436 3.88 36.27 -12.89
C ASN A 436 4.51 37.27 -13.87
N THR A 437 4.36 37.02 -15.18
CA THR A 437 4.92 37.85 -16.26
C THR A 437 3.86 38.69 -16.99
N GLY A 438 2.59 38.52 -16.64
CA GLY A 438 1.45 39.08 -17.38
C GLY A 438 1.22 38.43 -18.76
N LYS A 439 1.95 37.35 -19.09
CA LYS A 439 1.76 36.57 -20.32
C LYS A 439 0.79 35.41 -20.10
N PRO A 440 0.15 34.88 -21.15
CA PRO A 440 -0.60 33.63 -21.04
C PRO A 440 0.27 32.49 -20.51
N TYR A 441 -0.31 31.65 -19.66
CA TYR A 441 0.34 30.49 -19.07
C TYR A 441 -0.68 29.37 -18.80
N ASN A 442 -0.19 28.20 -18.40
CA ASN A 442 -1.04 27.09 -17.97
C ASN A 442 -1.59 27.37 -16.55
N ILE A 443 -2.82 27.84 -16.48
CA ILE A 443 -3.48 28.19 -15.22
C ILE A 443 -3.70 26.99 -14.29
N TYR A 444 -3.82 25.79 -14.84
CA TYR A 444 -3.90 24.56 -14.06
C TYR A 444 -2.57 24.29 -13.35
N ALA A 445 -1.45 24.37 -14.06
CA ALA A 445 -0.13 24.17 -13.47
C ALA A 445 0.11 25.11 -12.29
N LYS A 446 -0.14 26.41 -12.49
CA LYS A 446 -0.07 27.41 -11.41
C LYS A 446 -0.97 27.02 -10.23
N TRP A 447 -2.23 26.66 -10.49
CA TRP A 447 -3.18 26.30 -9.44
C TRP A 447 -2.72 25.07 -8.65
N VAL A 448 -2.20 24.04 -9.32
CA VAL A 448 -1.65 22.84 -8.66
C VAL A 448 -0.46 23.21 -7.78
N HIS A 449 0.46 24.06 -8.25
CA HIS A 449 1.57 24.54 -7.42
C HIS A 449 1.10 25.36 -6.22
N ASP A 450 0.09 26.21 -6.39
CA ASP A 450 -0.53 26.96 -5.28
C ASP A 450 -1.18 26.02 -4.25
N GLN A 451 -1.74 24.89 -4.68
CA GLN A 451 -2.35 23.91 -3.78
C GLN A 451 -1.30 23.02 -3.11
N CYS A 452 -0.40 22.43 -3.87
CA CYS A 452 0.40 21.28 -3.46
C CYS A 452 1.90 21.58 -3.30
N GLY A 453 2.39 22.74 -3.73
CA GLY A 453 3.81 23.08 -3.71
C GLY A 453 4.58 22.48 -4.88
N ALA A 454 5.83 22.06 -4.63
CA ALA A 454 6.75 21.54 -5.65
C ALA A 454 6.41 20.09 -6.07
N VAL A 455 5.42 19.97 -6.94
CA VAL A 455 4.93 18.71 -7.55
C VAL A 455 4.96 18.83 -9.08
N TYR A 456 4.82 17.70 -9.77
CA TYR A 456 4.76 17.68 -11.23
C TYR A 456 3.35 18.03 -11.70
N SER A 457 3.15 19.22 -12.26
CA SER A 457 1.83 19.70 -12.72
C SER A 457 1.67 19.71 -14.24
N PHE A 458 2.76 19.53 -14.98
CA PHE A 458 2.82 19.33 -16.43
C PHE A 458 4.10 18.55 -16.79
N ALA A 459 4.21 18.04 -18.01
CA ALA A 459 5.44 17.37 -18.45
C ALA A 459 6.61 18.37 -18.50
N TYR A 460 7.84 17.96 -18.16
CA TYR A 460 8.98 18.88 -18.03
C TYR A 460 8.83 19.99 -16.98
N ASP A 461 7.95 19.85 -15.97
CA ASP A 461 7.91 20.76 -14.81
C ASP A 461 9.24 20.76 -14.02
N ASP A 462 10.14 19.84 -14.34
CA ASP A 462 11.51 19.83 -13.90
C ASP A 462 12.47 20.67 -14.74
N TYR A 463 12.03 21.44 -15.75
CA TYR A 463 12.94 22.28 -16.52
C TYR A 463 12.55 23.76 -16.46
N PRO A 464 13.48 24.72 -16.31
CA PRO A 464 14.87 24.55 -15.89
C PRO A 464 14.94 24.22 -14.38
N MET A 465 15.89 23.38 -13.96
CA MET A 465 16.02 22.96 -12.55
C MET A 465 16.83 23.97 -11.73
N ALA A 466 16.23 24.59 -10.71
CA ALA A 466 16.93 24.67 -9.42
C ALA A 466 16.61 23.44 -8.57
N ALA A 467 17.44 23.17 -7.57
CA ALA A 467 17.19 22.09 -6.61
C ALA A 467 15.79 22.23 -5.96
N ASN A 468 15.07 21.11 -5.84
CA ASN A 468 13.77 21.00 -5.17
C ASN A 468 12.59 21.74 -5.84
N GLN A 469 12.70 22.10 -7.12
CA GLN A 469 11.62 22.80 -7.83
C GLN A 469 10.60 21.89 -8.50
N ALA A 470 10.99 20.65 -8.80
CA ALA A 470 10.10 19.65 -9.34
C ALA A 470 10.06 18.44 -8.44
N GLY A 471 8.87 17.87 -8.29
CA GLY A 471 8.62 16.72 -7.43
C GLY A 471 9.30 15.41 -7.87
N PHE A 472 10.32 15.46 -8.74
CA PHE A 472 11.10 14.33 -9.23
C PHE A 472 12.40 14.17 -8.46
N TYR A 473 12.67 12.96 -7.98
CA TYR A 473 13.85 12.66 -7.18
C TYR A 473 14.44 11.30 -7.54
N THR A 474 15.75 11.17 -7.30
CA THR A 474 16.49 9.92 -7.41
C THR A 474 16.99 9.51 -6.03
N CYS A 475 16.58 8.33 -5.57
CA CYS A 475 17.10 7.68 -4.38
C CYS A 475 18.09 6.60 -4.81
N ASN A 476 19.38 6.86 -4.58
CA ASN A 476 20.45 5.94 -4.94
C ASN A 476 20.50 4.75 -3.99
N GLY A 477 20.90 3.58 -4.48
CA GLY A 477 20.98 2.37 -3.65
C GLY A 477 19.64 2.05 -2.98
N GLY A 478 18.54 2.25 -3.73
CA GLY A 478 17.18 2.23 -3.26
C GLY A 478 16.78 0.88 -2.68
N ARG A 479 16.07 0.93 -1.55
CA ARG A 479 15.69 -0.23 -0.72
C ARG A 479 14.19 -0.35 -0.52
N GLN A 480 13.43 0.74 -0.58
CA GLN A 480 11.97 0.75 -0.48
C GLN A 480 11.40 2.04 -1.04
N LEU A 481 10.23 1.95 -1.67
CA LEU A 481 9.39 3.08 -2.06
C LEU A 481 8.09 3.05 -1.26
N ASP A 482 7.69 4.18 -0.68
CA ASP A 482 6.44 4.35 0.04
C ASP A 482 5.53 5.32 -0.72
N VAL A 483 4.31 4.90 -1.04
CA VAL A 483 3.26 5.71 -1.63
C VAL A 483 2.12 5.83 -0.61
N THR A 484 1.82 7.06 -0.18
CA THR A 484 0.71 7.34 0.73
C THR A 484 -0.34 8.19 0.03
N PHE A 485 -1.57 7.67 -0.06
CA PHE A 485 -2.73 8.45 -0.49
C PHE A 485 -3.38 9.15 0.70
N CYS A 486 -3.78 10.40 0.50
CA CYS A 486 -4.31 11.30 1.52
C CYS A 486 -3.42 11.42 2.78
N PRO A 487 -2.15 11.85 2.67
CA PRO A 487 -1.34 12.14 3.84
C PRO A 487 -2.05 13.17 4.74
N ALA A 488 -1.68 13.21 6.03
CA ALA A 488 -2.40 13.98 7.05
C ALA A 488 -2.46 15.51 6.82
N GLY A 489 -1.82 16.03 5.77
CA GLY A 489 -1.72 17.45 5.45
C GLY A 489 -0.44 18.03 5.98
#